data_AF-A0A522DJD1-F1
#
_entry.id   AF-A0A522DJD1-F1
#
_cell.length_a   1.000
_cell.length_b   1.000
_cell.length_c   1.000
_cell.angle_alpha   90.00
_cell.angle_beta   90.00
_cell.angle_gamma   90.00
#
_symmetry.space_group_name_H-M   'P 1'
#
loop_
_entity.id
_entity.type
_entity.pdbx_description
1 polymer ?
#
loop_
_entity_poly.entity_id
_entity_poly.type
_entity_poly.pdbx_seq_one_letter_code
_entity_poly.pdbx_strand_id
1 'polypeptide(L)'
;AEGQQLELARGKRLGVEILTDLLTRHRDETDSAVATAMLEDLDAAVLRFTKVLPRDYAAVLETRQTAISEGLDPDGDVTWARIMEVTGG
;
A
#
# COMPACT_ATOMS: atom_id res chain seq x y z
N ALA A 1 -10.29 12.57 -21.15
CA ALA A 1 -9.05 12.39 -20.36
C ALA A 1 -9.24 13.14 -19.06
N GLU A 2 -9.99 12.54 -18.15
CA GLU A 2 -10.22 13.09 -16.82
C GLU A 2 -9.02 12.74 -15.96
N GLY A 3 -8.35 13.76 -15.44
CA GLY A 3 -7.21 13.58 -14.55
C GLY A 3 -7.70 12.86 -13.30
N GLN A 4 -7.19 11.64 -13.08
CA GLN A 4 -7.33 10.94 -11.81
C GLN A 4 -6.74 11.85 -10.74
N GLN A 5 -7.61 12.59 -10.05
CA GLN A 5 -7.21 13.29 -8.84
C GLN A 5 -6.76 12.20 -7.89
N LEU A 6 -5.46 12.20 -7.57
CA LEU A 6 -4.93 11.42 -6.47
C LEU A 6 -5.67 11.91 -5.22
N GLU A 7 -6.78 11.27 -4.90
CA GLU A 7 -7.41 11.41 -3.61
C GLU A 7 -6.39 10.81 -2.64
N LEU A 8 -5.60 11.69 -2.04
CA LEU A 8 -4.76 11.37 -0.89
C LEU A 8 -5.73 10.96 0.21
N ALA A 9 -6.17 9.70 0.19
CA ALA A 9 -6.91 9.10 1.27
C ALA A 9 -6.07 9.35 2.52
N ARG A 10 -6.56 10.26 3.37
CA ARG A 10 -5.78 10.83 4.46
C ARG A 10 -5.40 9.70 5.42
N GLY A 11 -4.17 9.21 5.24
CA GLY A 11 -3.38 8.35 6.10
C GLY A 11 -4.12 7.23 6.82
N LYS A 12 -4.29 6.06 6.18
CA LYS A 12 -3.98 4.84 6.96
C LYS A 12 -2.47 4.90 7.19
N ARG A 13 -2.01 5.14 8.43
CA ARG A 13 -0.57 5.09 8.77
C ARG A 13 0.07 3.91 8.05
N LEU A 14 1.25 4.11 7.44
CA LEU A 14 2.02 2.98 6.92
C LEU A 14 2.12 1.96 8.07
N GLY A 15 1.93 0.67 7.77
CA GLY A 15 2.17 -0.35 8.79
C GLY A 15 3.61 -0.18 9.26
N VAL A 16 3.81 0.00 10.57
CA VAL A 16 5.14 0.22 11.15
C VAL A 16 6.09 -0.90 10.72
N GLU A 17 5.57 -2.13 10.64
CA GLU A 17 6.28 -3.32 10.15
C GLU A 17 6.81 -3.14 8.72
N ILE A 18 5.96 -2.69 7.78
CA ILE A 18 6.35 -2.47 6.38
C ILE A 18 7.41 -1.37 6.30
N LEU A 19 7.24 -0.27 7.05
CA LEU A 19 8.23 0.81 7.04
C LEU A 19 9.57 0.30 7.57
N THR A 20 9.55 -0.46 8.66
CA THR A 20 10.76 -1.00 9.30
C THR A 20 11.50 -1.95 8.38
N ASP A 21 10.79 -2.85 7.70
CA ASP A 21 11.39 -3.80 6.76
C ASP A 21 12.06 -3.06 5.60
N LEU A 22 11.37 -2.09 4.99
CA LEU A 22 11.91 -1.28 3.89
C LEU A 22 13.13 -0.47 4.31
N LEU A 23 13.09 0.17 5.49
CA LEU A 23 14.23 0.94 6.01
C LEU A 23 15.42 0.03 6.35
N THR A 24 15.16 -1.15 6.92
CA THR A 24 16.20 -2.14 7.26
C THR A 24 16.89 -2.63 5.99
N ARG A 25 16.11 -3.07 5.00
CA ARG A 25 16.65 -3.50 3.70
C ARG A 25 17.45 -2.39 3.03
N HIS A 26 16.92 -1.17 3.02
CA HIS A 26 17.62 -0.04 2.42
C HIS A 26 18.95 0.25 3.14
N ARG A 27 18.98 0.22 4.47
CA ARG A 27 20.23 0.34 5.24
C ARG A 27 21.20 -0.77 4.86
N ASP A 28 20.76 -2.03 4.86
CA ASP A 28 21.63 -3.19 4.62
C ASP A 28 22.21 -3.21 3.20
N GLU A 29 21.46 -2.68 2.22
CA GLU A 29 21.90 -2.62 0.82
C GLU A 29 22.76 -1.39 0.49
N THR A 30 22.73 -0.34 1.32
CA THR A 30 23.33 0.97 0.96
C THR A 30 24.16 1.65 2.05
N ASP A 31 24.20 1.09 3.26
CA ASP A 31 24.79 1.69 4.45
C ASP A 31 24.24 3.10 4.78
N SER A 32 22.97 3.34 4.46
CA SER A 32 22.34 4.65 4.61
C SER A 32 22.27 5.11 6.06
N ALA A 33 23.08 6.14 6.40
CA ALA A 33 23.06 6.77 7.71
C ALA A 33 21.70 7.40 8.06
N VAL A 34 20.95 7.86 7.05
CA VAL A 34 19.59 8.39 7.24
C VAL A 34 18.63 7.26 7.64
N ALA A 35 18.71 6.10 6.98
CA ALA A 35 17.89 4.95 7.33
C ALA A 35 18.20 4.45 8.75
N THR A 36 19.48 4.41 9.12
CA THR A 36 19.91 4.09 10.50
C THR A 36 19.28 5.04 11.52
N ALA A 37 19.39 6.36 11.32
CA ALA A 37 18.79 7.33 12.23
C ALA A 37 17.26 7.22 12.31
N MET A 38 16.58 6.87 11.20
CA MET A 38 15.14 6.63 11.20
C MET A 38 14.75 5.35 11.94
N LEU A 39 15.57 4.30 11.91
CA LEU A 39 15.35 3.06 12.65
C LEU A 39 15.62 3.21 14.15
N GLU A 40 16.56 4.08 14.53
CA GLU A 40 16.87 4.40 15.93
C GLU A 40 15.73 5.18 16.63
N ASP A 41 15.01 6.02 15.89
CA ASP A 41 13.82 6.75 16.37
C ASP A 41 12.62 6.52 15.44
N LEU A 42 12.19 5.25 15.41
CA LEU A 42 11.13 4.79 14.51
C LEU A 42 9.78 5.43 14.81
N ASP A 43 9.44 5.65 16.07
CA ASP A 43 8.18 6.26 16.48
C ASP A 43 8.03 7.68 15.92
N ALA A 44 9.08 8.50 16.00
CA ALA A 44 9.09 9.82 15.37
C ALA A 44 9.16 9.72 13.84
N ALA A 45 9.89 8.73 13.30
CA ALA A 45 10.01 8.54 11.87
C ALA A 45 8.65 8.24 11.22
N VAL A 46 7.87 7.32 11.77
CA VAL A 46 6.55 6.91 11.26
C VAL A 46 5.62 8.11 11.08
N LEU A 47 5.67 9.10 11.99
CA LEU A 47 4.83 10.31 11.92
C LEU A 47 5.16 11.20 10.71
N ARG A 48 6.36 11.08 10.14
CA ARG A 48 6.79 11.83 8.95
C ARG A 48 6.36 11.15 7.65
N PHE A 49 5.91 9.90 7.69
CA PHE A 49 5.48 9.16 6.51
C PHE A 49 3.97 9.23 6.32
N THR A 50 3.55 9.49 5.08
CA THR A 50 2.15 9.38 4.66
C THR A 50 2.03 8.22 3.68
N LYS A 51 1.18 7.25 4.00
CA LYS A 51 0.81 6.20 3.03
C LYS A 51 -0.07 6.81 1.96
N VAL A 52 0.36 6.72 0.72
CA VAL A 52 -0.48 7.04 -0.44
C VAL A 52 -1.04 5.73 -0.99
N LEU A 53 -2.36 5.64 -1.05
CA LEU A 53 -3.06 4.52 -1.66
C LEU A 53 -4.14 5.09 -2.59
N PRO A 54 -3.97 5.01 -3.92
CA PRO A 54 -5.00 5.45 -4.86
C PRO A 54 -6.31 4.70 -4.62
N ARG A 55 -7.44 5.39 -4.76
CA ARG A 55 -8.78 4.84 -4.51
C ARG A 55 -9.05 3.57 -5.32
N ASP A 56 -8.83 3.62 -6.63
CA ASP A 56 -9.13 2.49 -7.51
C ASP A 56 -8.22 1.30 -7.22
N TYR A 57 -6.95 1.57 -6.89
CA TYR A 57 -6.03 0.52 -6.43
C TYR A 57 -6.47 -0.08 -5.09
N ALA A 58 -7.00 0.72 -4.16
CA ALA A 58 -7.58 0.21 -2.93
C ALA A 58 -8.79 -0.71 -3.20
N ALA A 59 -9.66 -0.33 -4.14
CA ALA A 59 -10.81 -1.13 -4.54
C ALA A 59 -10.39 -2.46 -5.17
N VAL A 60 -9.33 -2.47 -5.98
CA VAL A 60 -8.72 -3.70 -6.54
C VAL A 60 -8.24 -4.62 -5.42
N LEU A 61 -7.47 -4.10 -4.47
CA LEU A 61 -6.94 -4.89 -3.35
C LEU A 61 -8.06 -5.49 -2.49
N GLU A 62 -9.10 -4.70 -2.19
CA GLU A 62 -10.26 -5.16 -1.43
C GLU A 62 -11.02 -6.26 -2.17
N THR A 63 -11.25 -6.09 -3.47
CA THR A 63 -11.96 -7.07 -4.30
C THR A 63 -11.22 -8.40 -4.34
N ARG A 64 -9.89 -8.37 -4.49
CA ARG A 64 -9.04 -9.57 -4.42
C ARG A 64 -9.09 -10.24 -3.05
N GLN A 65 -9.07 -9.45 -1.98
CA GLN A 65 -9.13 -9.99 -0.62
C GLN A 65 -10.48 -10.67 -0.34
N THR A 66 -11.57 -10.09 -0.83
CA THR A 66 -12.91 -10.67 -0.77
C THR A 66 -12.98 -11.98 -1.56
N ALA A 67 -12.43 -12.02 -2.78
CA ALA A 67 -12.35 -13.24 -3.58
C ALA A 67 -11.64 -14.38 -2.83
N ILE A 68 -10.50 -14.10 -2.19
CA ILE A 68 -9.79 -15.08 -1.35
C ILE A 68 -10.68 -15.59 -0.22
N SER A 69 -11.39 -14.69 0.47
CA SER A 69 -12.29 -15.07 1.56
C SER A 69 -13.49 -15.91 1.11
N GLU A 70 -13.89 -15.77 -0.15
CA GLU A 70 -14.94 -16.56 -0.81
C GLU A 70 -14.40 -17.86 -1.43
N GLY A 71 -13.09 -18.13 -1.35
CA GLY A 71 -12.45 -19.29 -1.97
C GLY A 71 -12.32 -19.20 -3.49
N LEU A 72 -12.46 -18.00 -4.05
CA LEU A 72 -12.24 -17.70 -5.46
C LEU A 72 -10.76 -17.40 -5.72
N ASP A 73 -10.34 -17.63 -6.96
CA ASP A 73 -9.03 -17.22 -7.44
C ASP A 73 -8.96 -15.68 -7.51
N PRO A 74 -8.08 -15.00 -6.75
CA PRO A 74 -7.93 -13.55 -6.81
C PRO A 74 -7.48 -13.01 -8.17
N ASP A 75 -6.92 -13.88 -9.02
CA ASP A 75 -6.44 -13.56 -10.36
C ASP A 75 -7.35 -14.11 -11.47
N GLY A 76 -8.43 -14.81 -11.11
CA GLY A 76 -9.36 -15.43 -12.07
C GLY A 76 -10.38 -14.47 -12.68
N ASP A 77 -10.99 -14.88 -13.79
CA ASP A 77 -11.92 -14.08 -14.60
C ASP A 77 -13.10 -13.50 -13.79
N VAL A 78 -13.61 -14.26 -12.81
CA VAL A 78 -14.71 -13.81 -11.94
C VAL A 78 -14.27 -12.63 -11.07
N THR A 79 -13.09 -12.71 -10.46
CA THR A 79 -12.53 -11.63 -9.64
C THR A 79 -12.18 -10.43 -10.51
N TRP A 80 -11.67 -10.66 -11.72
CA TRP A 80 -11.37 -9.61 -12.68
C TRP A 80 -12.61 -8.83 -13.12
N ALA A 81 -13.72 -9.51 -13.42
CA ALA A 81 -14.99 -8.85 -13.75
C ALA A 81 -15.48 -7.94 -12.61
N ARG A 82 -15.35 -8.38 -11.35
CA ARG A 82 -15.69 -7.57 -10.17
C ARG A 82 -14.77 -6.36 -10.01
N ILE A 83 -13.48 -6.52 -10.28
CA ILE A 83 -12.51 -5.40 -10.25
C ILE A 83 -12.95 -4.33 -11.24
N MET A 84 -13.26 -4.71 -12.49
CA MET A 84 -13.70 -3.77 -13.52
C MET A 84 -14.98 -3.03 -13.12
N GLU A 85 -15.91 -3.70 -12.45
CA GLU A 85 -17.15 -3.08 -11.93
C GLU A 85 -16.86 -2.02 -10.86
N VAL A 86 -15.96 -2.29 -9.91
CA VAL A 86 -15.66 -1.35 -8.81
C VAL A 86 -14.73 -0.19 -9.22
N THR A 87 -13.90 -0.39 -10.24
CA THR A 87 -13.01 0.66 -10.77
C THR A 87 -13.65 1.48 -11.90
N GLY A 88 -14.87 1.14 -12.33
CA GLY A 88 -15.65 1.93 -13.29
C GLY A 88 -15.41 1.64 -14.78
N GLY A 89 -14.63 0.61 -15.11
CA GLY A 89 -14.33 0.19 -16.50
C GLY A 89 -13.28 1.03 -17.23
#